data_AF-A0AAU5KVE9-F1
#
_entry.id   AF-A0AAU5KVE9-F1
#
_cell.length_a   1.000
_cell.length_b   1.000
_cell.length_c   1.000
_cell.angle_alpha   90.00
_cell.angle_beta   90.00
_cell.angle_gamma   90.00
#
_symmetry.space_group_name_H-M   'P 1'
#
loop_
_entity.id
_entity.type
_entity.pdbx_description
1 polymer ?
#
loop_
_entity_poly.entity_id
_entity_poly.type
_entity_poly.pdbx_seq_one_letter_code
_entity_poly.pdbx_strand_id
1 'polypeptide(L)'
;MVEMADEPEIRELIASWLAAEPREEAPTGEAGCGHGLPAPPAGGAEVAAAARRLALRGLDGSRLLPVPDGLRLVAEALVVDEHPSAPGWAPLERAEVVEWVAMLLHRFGEDGVQELIAELAGDAGPS
;
A
#
# COMPACT_ATOMS: atom_id res chain seq x y z
N MET A 1 1.84 -32.17 23.15
CA MET A 1 3.20 -32.25 22.59
C MET A 1 3.00 -32.00 21.11
N VAL A 2 3.32 -30.80 20.62
CA VAL A 2 3.14 -30.46 19.20
C VAL A 2 4.35 -31.04 18.49
N GLU A 3 4.14 -32.07 17.69
CA GLU A 3 5.15 -32.56 16.74
C GLU A 3 5.44 -31.41 15.78
N MET A 4 6.64 -30.85 15.88
CA MET A 4 7.14 -29.89 14.90
C MET A 4 7.41 -30.70 13.63
N ALA A 5 6.59 -30.52 12.59
CA ALA A 5 6.78 -31.19 11.31
C ALA A 5 8.24 -31.04 10.87
N ASP A 6 8.86 -32.14 10.47
CA ASP A 6 10.25 -32.15 10.03
C ASP A 6 10.38 -31.29 8.75
N GLU A 7 11.51 -30.58 8.59
CA GLU A 7 11.80 -29.70 7.44
C GLU A 7 11.39 -30.25 6.05
N PRO A 8 11.57 -31.54 5.72
CA PRO A 8 11.07 -32.12 4.47
C PRO A 8 9.54 -32.08 4.30
N GLU A 9 8.76 -32.30 5.36
CA GLU A 9 7.29 -32.25 5.29
C GLU A 9 6.81 -30.82 5.02
N ILE A 10 7.45 -29.83 5.62
CA ILE A 10 7.15 -28.41 5.37
C ILE A 10 7.44 -28.07 3.90
N ARG A 11 8.56 -28.56 3.34
CA ARG A 11 8.90 -28.34 1.93
C ARG A 11 7.91 -29.02 0.97
N GLU A 12 7.47 -30.23 1.27
CA GLU A 12 6.46 -30.92 0.46
C GLU A 12 5.10 -30.21 0.54
N LEU A 13 4.73 -29.71 1.70
CA LEU A 13 3.49 -28.93 1.88
C LEU A 13 3.54 -27.63 1.05
N ILE A 14 4.65 -26.90 1.10
CA ILE A 14 4.87 -25.68 0.30
C ILE A 14 4.86 -26.02 -1.20
N ALA A 15 5.53 -27.10 -1.61
CA ALA A 15 5.56 -27.53 -3.01
C ALA A 15 4.16 -27.92 -3.53
N SER A 16 3.36 -28.58 -2.68
CA SER A 16 1.97 -28.94 -2.98
C SER A 16 1.09 -27.70 -3.20
N TRP A 17 1.23 -26.68 -2.36
CA TRP A 17 0.51 -25.41 -2.54
C TRP A 17 0.94 -24.66 -3.81
N LEU A 18 2.25 -24.57 -4.07
CA LEU A 18 2.76 -23.93 -5.29
C LEU A 18 2.36 -24.68 -6.57
N ALA A 19 2.16 -26.00 -6.49
CA ALA A 19 1.70 -26.81 -7.60
C ALA A 19 0.17 -26.77 -7.80
N ALA A 20 -0.58 -26.40 -6.76
CA ALA A 20 -2.04 -26.32 -6.79
C ALA A 20 -2.57 -25.01 -7.37
N GLU A 21 -1.73 -23.98 -7.51
CA GLU A 21 -2.07 -22.75 -8.21
C GLU A 21 -2.14 -23.02 -9.73
N PRO A 22 -3.32 -22.94 -10.37
CA PRO A 22 -3.38 -22.97 -11.82
C PRO A 22 -2.61 -21.75 -12.33
N ARG A 23 -1.52 -22.02 -13.04
CA ARG A 23 -0.76 -20.99 -13.75
C ARG A 23 -1.67 -20.45 -14.85
N GLU A 24 -2.47 -19.44 -14.54
CA GLU A 24 -3.16 -18.65 -15.55
C GLU A 24 -2.07 -18.07 -16.45
N GLU A 25 -1.91 -18.66 -17.63
CA GLU A 25 -1.17 -18.04 -18.71
C GLU A 25 -1.93 -16.77 -19.08
N ALA A 26 -1.48 -15.65 -18.53
CA ALA A 26 -1.96 -14.34 -18.89
C ALA A 26 -1.89 -14.18 -20.43
N PRO A 27 -2.93 -13.63 -21.08
CA PRO A 27 -2.89 -13.41 -22.52
C PRO A 27 -1.68 -12.54 -22.86
N THR A 28 -0.97 -12.93 -23.92
CA THR A 28 0.19 -12.24 -24.45
C THR A 28 -0.23 -10.88 -25.00
N GLY A 29 -0.42 -9.92 -24.10
CA GLY A 29 -0.56 -8.51 -24.39
C GLY A 29 0.56 -7.81 -23.63
N GLU A 30 1.58 -7.38 -24.36
CA GLU A 30 2.60 -6.42 -23.95
C GLU A 30 2.82 -6.34 -22.44
N ALA A 31 3.69 -7.22 -21.93
CA ALA A 31 4.25 -7.09 -20.60
C ALA A 31 5.03 -5.76 -20.52
N GLY A 32 4.31 -4.68 -20.23
CA GLY A 32 4.86 -3.49 -19.61
C GLY A 32 5.32 -3.89 -18.22
N CYS A 33 6.60 -4.24 -18.10
CA CYS A 33 7.28 -4.28 -16.82
C CYS A 33 7.03 -2.94 -16.10
N GLY A 34 6.32 -2.98 -14.97
CA GLY A 34 6.05 -1.81 -14.12
C GLY A 34 4.68 -1.19 -14.34
N HIS A 35 3.65 -1.78 -13.75
CA HIS A 35 2.49 -0.98 -13.35
C HIS A 35 2.64 -0.74 -11.86
N GLY A 36 3.31 0.37 -11.52
CA GLY A 36 3.22 0.95 -10.19
C GLY A 36 1.76 1.23 -9.83
N LEU A 37 1.54 1.71 -8.61
CA LEU A 37 0.22 2.09 -8.12
C LEU A 37 -0.51 2.93 -9.20
N PRO A 38 -1.77 2.63 -9.59
CA PRO A 38 -2.49 3.38 -10.63
C PRO A 38 -2.94 4.77 -10.13
N ALA A 39 -2.13 5.40 -9.30
CA ALA A 39 -2.32 6.75 -8.81
C ALA A 39 -2.10 7.75 -9.96
N PRO A 40 -2.96 8.77 -10.09
CA PRO A 40 -2.66 9.87 -10.99
C PRO A 40 -1.39 10.60 -10.53
N PRO A 41 -0.61 11.20 -11.46
CA PRO A 41 0.53 12.04 -11.09
C PRO A 41 0.10 13.18 -10.15
N ALA A 42 0.83 13.33 -9.04
CA ALA A 42 0.55 14.31 -7.99
C ALA A 42 1.82 14.71 -7.24
N GLY A 43 1.84 15.92 -6.68
CA GLY A 43 2.97 16.41 -5.86
C GLY A 43 3.00 15.73 -4.49
N GLY A 44 4.18 15.57 -3.89
CA GLY A 44 4.30 14.90 -2.58
C GLY A 44 3.49 15.60 -1.48
N ALA A 45 3.49 16.94 -1.47
CA ALA A 45 2.65 17.73 -0.57
C ALA A 45 1.14 17.52 -0.79
N GLU A 46 0.71 17.31 -2.04
CA GLU A 46 -0.69 17.05 -2.38
C GLU A 46 -1.12 15.66 -1.89
N VAL A 47 -0.30 14.64 -2.15
CA VAL A 47 -0.52 13.27 -1.67
C VAL A 47 -0.53 13.23 -0.14
N ALA A 48 0.43 13.89 0.52
CA ALA A 48 0.48 13.98 1.98
C ALA A 48 -0.78 14.66 2.54
N ALA A 49 -1.24 15.76 1.91
CA ALA A 49 -2.43 16.47 2.34
C ALA A 49 -3.71 15.63 2.18
N ALA A 50 -3.86 14.89 1.07
CA ALA A 50 -4.97 13.98 0.86
C ALA A 50 -4.93 12.82 1.88
N ALA A 51 -3.78 12.16 2.00
CA ALA A 51 -3.58 11.06 2.94
C ALA A 51 -3.89 11.50 4.38
N ARG A 52 -3.44 12.69 4.78
CA ARG A 52 -3.74 13.29 6.09
C ARG A 52 -5.22 13.52 6.30
N ARG A 53 -5.94 14.09 5.32
CA ARG A 53 -7.40 14.34 5.45
C ARG A 53 -8.15 13.03 5.67
N LEU A 54 -7.86 12.02 4.86
CA LEU A 54 -8.41 10.68 5.00
C LEU A 54 -8.05 10.05 6.35
N ALA A 55 -6.79 10.10 6.74
CA ALA A 55 -6.27 9.56 7.99
C ALA A 55 -6.81 10.26 9.24
N LEU A 56 -7.41 11.44 9.11
CA LEU A 56 -8.06 12.17 10.19
C LEU A 56 -9.59 12.07 10.17
N ARG A 57 -10.18 11.47 9.13
CA ARG A 57 -11.63 11.34 9.00
C ARG A 57 -12.22 10.57 10.20
N GLY A 58 -13.31 11.10 10.76
CA GLY A 58 -14.03 10.51 11.89
C GLY A 58 -13.32 10.62 13.25
N LEU A 59 -12.22 11.39 13.35
CA LEU A 59 -11.57 11.66 14.63
C LEU A 59 -12.10 12.96 15.23
N ASP A 60 -13.09 12.84 16.11
CA ASP A 60 -13.61 13.97 16.89
C ASP A 60 -12.75 14.21 18.13
N GLY A 61 -11.49 14.58 17.93
CA GLY A 61 -10.52 14.83 19.01
C GLY A 61 -9.93 13.57 19.65
N SER A 62 -10.22 12.38 19.11
CA SER A 62 -9.53 11.14 19.49
C SER A 62 -8.08 11.16 19.05
N ARG A 63 -7.18 10.67 19.91
CA ARG A 63 -5.75 10.60 19.63
C ARG A 63 -5.45 9.46 18.65
N LEU A 64 -4.67 9.76 17.62
CA LEU A 64 -4.11 8.74 16.74
C LEU A 64 -3.20 7.81 17.53
N LEU A 65 -3.36 6.51 17.33
CA LEU A 65 -2.41 5.52 17.81
C LEU A 65 -1.08 5.66 17.06
N PRO A 66 0.06 5.40 17.72
CA PRO A 66 1.34 5.41 17.04
C PRO A 66 1.38 4.32 15.96
N VAL A 67 1.85 4.68 14.76
CA VAL A 67 1.99 3.74 13.66
C VAL A 67 3.13 2.76 13.96
N PRO A 68 2.91 1.43 13.85
CA PRO A 68 3.99 0.45 13.91
C PRO A 68 5.04 0.70 12.83
N ASP A 69 6.34 0.60 13.16
CA ASP A 69 7.43 0.87 12.21
C ASP A 69 7.35 0.01 10.94
N GLY A 70 6.85 -1.22 11.04
CA GLY A 70 6.64 -2.10 9.89
C GLY A 70 5.69 -1.51 8.84
N LEU A 71 4.67 -0.75 9.26
CA LEU A 71 3.75 -0.11 8.32
C LEU A 71 4.38 1.09 7.59
N ARG A 72 5.37 1.76 8.17
CA ARG A 72 6.14 2.80 7.46
C ARG A 72 6.94 2.21 6.32
N LEU A 73 7.57 1.05 6.55
CA LEU A 73 8.29 0.32 5.50
C LEU A 73 7.36 -0.15 4.38
N VAL A 74 6.17 -0.64 4.74
CA VAL A 74 5.15 -1.03 3.75
C VAL A 74 4.65 0.16 2.96
N ALA A 75 4.34 1.28 3.62
CA ALA A 75 3.92 2.51 2.97
C ALA A 75 4.99 3.01 2.00
N GLU A 76 6.25 3.01 2.44
CA GLU A 76 7.37 3.42 1.60
C GLU A 76 7.50 2.53 0.35
N ALA A 77 7.61 1.21 0.55
CA ALA A 77 7.91 0.28 -0.54
C ALA A 77 6.75 0.06 -1.52
N LEU A 78 5.50 0.03 -1.05
CA LEU A 78 4.35 -0.37 -1.88
C LEU A 78 3.53 0.80 -2.42
N VAL A 79 3.65 1.98 -1.82
CA VAL A 79 2.83 3.14 -2.19
C VAL A 79 3.72 4.29 -2.64
N VAL A 80 4.70 4.69 -1.82
CA VAL A 80 5.52 5.86 -2.10
C VAL A 80 6.52 5.60 -3.23
N ASP A 81 7.23 4.47 -3.22
CA ASP A 81 8.16 4.11 -4.28
C ASP A 81 7.48 3.79 -5.61
N GLU A 82 6.27 3.27 -5.55
CA GLU A 82 5.47 2.92 -6.72
C GLU A 82 4.69 4.11 -7.29
N HIS A 83 4.70 5.27 -6.62
CA HIS A 83 3.97 6.45 -7.09
C HIS A 83 4.68 7.09 -8.31
N PRO A 84 3.96 7.40 -9.40
CA PRO A 84 4.58 7.83 -10.67
C PRO A 84 5.40 9.13 -10.56
N SER A 85 5.05 10.00 -9.61
CA SER A 85 5.76 11.26 -9.37
C SER A 85 6.84 11.20 -8.28
N ALA A 86 7.02 10.05 -7.62
CA ALA A 86 7.94 9.90 -6.49
C ALA A 86 9.39 10.35 -6.76
N PRO A 87 9.98 10.09 -7.94
CA PRO A 87 11.34 10.55 -8.23
C PRO A 87 11.51 12.08 -8.21
N GLY A 88 10.42 12.84 -8.32
CA GLY A 88 10.42 14.30 -8.30
C GLY A 88 10.16 14.93 -6.93
N TRP A 89 9.87 14.16 -5.90
CA TRP A 89 9.50 14.69 -4.58
C TRP A 89 10.73 15.09 -3.75
N ALA A 90 10.59 16.17 -2.98
CA ALA A 90 11.60 16.54 -2.02
C ALA A 90 11.66 15.52 -0.86
N PRO A 91 12.83 15.29 -0.22
CA PRO A 91 12.95 14.33 0.87
C PRO A 91 11.95 14.55 2.02
N LEU A 92 11.64 15.82 2.33
CA LEU A 92 10.66 16.16 3.36
C LEU A 92 9.23 15.78 2.97
N GLU A 93 8.85 16.04 1.72
CA GLU A 93 7.53 15.67 1.20
C GLU A 93 7.38 14.16 1.20
N ARG A 94 8.41 13.44 0.73
CA ARG A 94 8.41 11.98 0.73
C ARG A 94 8.25 11.41 2.14
N ALA A 95 8.99 11.93 3.13
CA ALA A 95 8.85 11.49 4.53
C ALA A 95 7.45 11.77 5.08
N GLU A 96 6.85 12.92 4.73
CA GLU A 96 5.49 13.26 5.14
C GLU A 96 4.44 12.33 4.49
N VAL A 97 4.61 12.00 3.21
CA VAL A 97 3.75 11.02 2.52
C VAL A 97 3.85 9.66 3.20
N VAL A 98 5.07 9.15 3.48
CA VAL A 98 5.26 7.86 4.16
C VAL A 98 4.51 7.84 5.49
N GLU A 99 4.62 8.91 6.30
CA GLU A 99 3.95 8.98 7.60
C GLU A 99 2.43 8.91 7.47
N TRP A 100 1.82 9.71 6.58
CA TRP A 100 0.37 9.75 6.44
C TRP A 100 -0.21 8.53 5.73
N VAL A 101 0.50 7.95 4.77
CA VAL A 101 0.10 6.68 4.14
C VAL A 101 0.20 5.53 5.13
N ALA A 102 1.25 5.47 5.95
CA ALA A 102 1.36 4.46 6.99
C ALA A 102 0.24 4.59 8.03
N MET A 103 -0.16 5.82 8.36
CA MET A 103 -1.34 6.08 9.20
C MET A 103 -2.64 5.60 8.54
N LEU A 104 -2.81 5.81 7.23
CA LEU A 104 -3.96 5.29 6.49
C LEU A 104 -4.03 3.78 6.53
N LEU A 105 -2.92 3.11 6.22
CA LEU A 105 -2.80 1.66 6.29
C LEU A 105 -3.11 1.16 7.71
N HIS A 106 -2.65 1.86 8.74
CA HIS A 106 -2.93 1.48 10.13
C HIS A 106 -4.41 1.56 10.49
N ARG A 107 -5.12 2.57 9.97
CA ARG A 107 -6.53 2.81 10.31
C ARG A 107 -7.51 2.03 9.45
N PHE A 108 -7.21 1.93 8.16
CA PHE A 108 -8.16 1.50 7.14
C PHE A 108 -7.60 0.37 6.27
N GLY A 109 -6.37 -0.08 6.50
CA GLY A 109 -5.72 -1.08 5.65
C GLY A 109 -5.59 -0.60 4.21
N GLU A 110 -5.74 -1.53 3.27
CA GLU A 110 -5.67 -1.27 1.83
C GLU A 110 -6.78 -0.33 1.34
N ASP A 111 -7.97 -0.39 1.93
CA ASP A 111 -9.11 0.47 1.56
C ASP A 111 -8.73 1.96 1.66
N GLY A 112 -7.91 2.33 2.65
CA GLY A 112 -7.40 3.69 2.79
C GLY A 112 -6.50 4.14 1.63
N VAL A 113 -5.76 3.22 1.01
CA VAL A 113 -4.94 3.50 -0.18
C VAL A 113 -5.81 3.63 -1.43
N GLN A 114 -6.84 2.79 -1.57
CA GLN A 114 -7.79 2.91 -2.68
C GLN A 114 -8.57 4.24 -2.62
N GLU A 115 -9.00 4.65 -1.43
CA GLU A 115 -9.62 5.97 -1.22
C GLU A 115 -8.66 7.13 -1.52
N LEU A 116 -7.37 7.01 -1.19
CA LEU A 116 -6.37 8.00 -1.54
C LEU A 116 -6.22 8.15 -3.06
N ILE A 117 -6.16 7.02 -3.79
CA ILE A 117 -6.10 7.03 -5.25
C ILE A 117 -7.35 7.70 -5.83
N ALA A 118 -8.53 7.36 -5.32
CA ALA A 118 -9.79 7.97 -5.75
C ALA A 118 -9.83 9.48 -5.45
N GLU A 119 -9.38 9.92 -4.27
CA GLU A 119 -9.33 11.35 -3.91
C GLU A 119 -8.37 12.12 -4.83
N LEU A 120 -7.21 11.56 -5.15
CA LEU A 120 -6.24 12.17 -6.08
C LEU A 120 -6.76 12.19 -7.52
N ALA A 121 -7.58 11.21 -7.91
CA ALA A 121 -8.24 11.19 -9.22
C ALA A 121 -9.39 12.21 -9.32
N GLY A 122 -9.78 12.83 -8.20
CA GLY A 122 -10.95 13.70 -8.11
C GLY A 122 -12.28 12.94 -8.08
N ASP A 123 -12.25 11.62 -7.88
CA ASP A 123 -13.42 10.73 -7.81
C ASP A 123 -13.90 10.56 -6.36
N ALA A 124 -13.93 11.67 -5.61
CA ALA A 124 -14.57 11.67 -4.31
C ALA A 124 -16.07 11.35 -4.52
N GLY A 125 -16.46 10.10 -4.23
CA GLY A 125 -17.84 9.62 -4.33
C GLY A 125 -18.84 10.60 -3.69
N PRO A 126 -20.09 10.62 -4.18
CA PRO A 126 -21.03 11.70 -3.89
C PRO A 126 -21.23 11.91 -2.38
N SER A 127 -21.05 13.16 -1.96
CA SER A 127 -21.35 13.67 -0.62
C SER A 127 -22.83 13.55 -0.24
#